data_AF-A0A3R7EB68-F1
#
_entry.id   AF-A0A3R7EB68-F1
#
_cell.length_a   1.000
_cell.length_b   1.000
_cell.length_c   1.000
_cell.angle_alpha   90.00
_cell.angle_beta   90.00
_cell.angle_gamma   90.00
#
_symmetry.space_group_name_H-M   'P 1'
#
loop_
_entity.id
_entity.type
_entity.pdbx_description
1 polymer ?
#
loop_
_entity_poly.entity_id
_entity_poly.type
_entity_poly.pdbx_seq_one_letter_code
_entity_poly.pdbx_strand_id
1 'polypeptide(L)'
;MQRGFTGIFLLIWLLGLLVIFAGFYIYIKDNRTVNQTPEVVLLPTPTPSPWKVYTNDKYGLQIRYPLLGVIHEKDRYIEGECGQVLKEQKNEIILDNLFKIKIVGWQGTIAEYLTVLGAKNQYDLELLDNAGAEEAVKVIGLKKGAEYAVGYPPLVYVQAIYKKNGNIFIVKSIPFHQTLGGCIDPAVMDPVKYAKFQDQEWKTINNLKFVDLAE
;
A
#
# COMPACT_ATOMS: atom_id res chain seq x y z
N MET A 1 28.11 -4.13 -92.65
CA MET A 1 27.42 -3.55 -91.47
C MET A 1 26.51 -4.62 -90.88
N GLN A 2 26.88 -5.30 -89.79
CA GLN A 2 25.96 -6.18 -89.01
C GLN A 2 26.64 -6.71 -87.73
N ARG A 3 27.07 -5.83 -86.81
CA ARG A 3 27.52 -6.23 -85.45
C ARG A 3 26.84 -5.44 -84.31
N GLY A 4 25.86 -4.59 -84.62
CA GLY A 4 25.15 -3.76 -83.63
C GLY A 4 23.82 -4.34 -83.10
N PHE A 5 23.26 -5.38 -83.73
CA PHE A 5 21.90 -5.84 -83.41
C PHE A 5 21.83 -6.92 -82.32
N THR A 6 22.89 -7.73 -82.14
CA THR A 6 22.87 -8.84 -81.18
C THR A 6 22.88 -8.36 -79.72
N GLY A 7 23.52 -7.22 -79.44
CA GLY A 7 23.57 -6.65 -78.09
C GLY A 7 22.24 -6.10 -77.60
N ILE A 8 21.42 -5.57 -78.52
CA ILE A 8 20.12 -4.98 -78.19
C ILE A 8 19.11 -6.08 -77.79
N PHE A 9 19.11 -7.21 -78.51
CA PHE A 9 18.26 -8.35 -78.15
C PHE A 9 18.58 -8.94 -76.78
N LEU A 10 19.87 -9.03 -76.44
CA LEU A 10 20.32 -9.56 -75.16
C LEU A 10 19.90 -8.63 -74.00
N LEU A 11 19.98 -7.31 -74.21
CA LEU A 11 19.58 -6.32 -73.21
C LEU A 11 18.06 -6.30 -72.97
N ILE A 12 17.26 -6.42 -74.03
CA ILE A 12 15.79 -6.55 -73.93
C ILE A 12 15.41 -7.82 -73.18
N TRP A 13 16.09 -8.94 -73.46
CA TRP A 13 15.82 -10.22 -72.80
C TRP A 13 16.14 -10.17 -71.29
N LEU A 14 17.24 -9.51 -70.92
CA LEU A 14 17.67 -9.34 -69.53
C LEU A 14 16.72 -8.41 -68.74
N LEU A 15 16.22 -7.36 -69.38
CA LEU A 15 15.16 -6.50 -68.83
C LEU A 15 13.85 -7.26 -68.61
N GLY A 16 13.45 -8.11 -69.56
CA GLY A 16 12.27 -8.96 -69.42
C GLY A 16 12.35 -9.89 -68.21
N LEU A 17 13.51 -10.53 -68.00
CA LEU A 17 13.74 -11.39 -66.83
C LEU A 17 13.67 -10.63 -65.51
N LEU A 18 14.22 -9.41 -65.44
CA LEU A 18 14.15 -8.57 -64.24
C LEU A 18 12.71 -8.22 -63.85
N VAL A 19 11.86 -7.92 -64.84
CA VAL A 19 10.43 -7.63 -64.60
C VAL A 19 9.69 -8.87 -64.10
N ILE A 20 9.98 -10.05 -64.65
CA ILE A 20 9.38 -11.32 -64.20
C ILE A 20 9.80 -11.63 -62.75
N PHE A 21 11.09 -11.49 -62.42
CA PHE A 21 11.58 -11.73 -61.06
C PHE A 21 11.01 -10.73 -60.05
N ALA A 22 10.91 -9.45 -60.41
CA ALA A 22 10.31 -8.43 -59.55
C ALA A 22 8.81 -8.70 -59.31
N GLY A 23 8.06 -9.07 -60.36
CA GLY A 23 6.66 -9.44 -60.23
C GLY A 23 6.46 -10.67 -59.36
N PHE A 24 7.30 -11.70 -59.53
CA PHE A 24 7.26 -12.92 -58.72
C PHE A 24 7.61 -12.66 -57.24
N TYR A 25 8.57 -11.79 -56.97
CA TYR A 25 8.94 -11.39 -55.61
C TYR A 25 7.80 -10.66 -54.89
N ILE A 26 7.12 -9.74 -55.58
CA ILE A 26 5.96 -9.03 -55.01
C ILE A 26 4.80 -10.01 -54.75
N TYR A 27 4.53 -10.93 -55.68
CA TYR A 27 3.49 -11.95 -55.53
C TYR A 27 3.73 -12.85 -54.30
N ILE A 28 4.97 -13.28 -54.05
CA ILE A 28 5.30 -14.06 -52.85
C ILE A 28 5.15 -13.24 -51.57
N LYS A 29 5.44 -11.93 -51.62
CA LYS A 29 5.34 -11.06 -50.45
C LYS A 29 3.88 -10.83 -50.03
N ASP A 30 2.97 -10.60 -50.98
CA ASP A 30 1.55 -10.35 -50.70
C ASP A 30 0.77 -11.60 -50.28
N ASN A 31 1.17 -12.79 -50.75
CA ASN A 31 0.50 -14.05 -50.36
C ASN A 31 0.96 -14.64 -49.02
N ARG A 32 1.79 -13.94 -48.24
CA ARG A 32 1.98 -14.26 -46.82
C ARG A 32 0.86 -13.67 -45.98
N THR A 33 -0.37 -14.11 -46.25
CA THR A 33 -1.45 -14.01 -45.27
C THR A 33 -1.09 -14.98 -44.15
N VAL A 34 -0.38 -14.47 -43.15
CA VAL A 34 -0.17 -15.17 -41.90
C VAL A 34 -1.57 -15.38 -41.33
N ASN A 35 -2.08 -16.60 -41.41
CA ASN A 35 -3.21 -17.03 -40.60
C ASN A 35 -2.75 -16.97 -39.14
N GLN A 36 -2.78 -15.76 -38.57
CA GLN A 36 -2.69 -15.58 -37.13
C GLN A 36 -4.00 -16.13 -36.59
N THR A 37 -3.96 -17.39 -36.16
CA THR A 37 -4.89 -17.85 -35.14
C THR A 37 -4.80 -16.83 -34.00
N PRO A 38 -5.90 -16.16 -33.60
CA PRO A 38 -5.82 -15.21 -32.50
C PRO A 38 -5.33 -15.97 -31.28
N GLU A 39 -4.09 -15.68 -30.87
CA GLU A 39 -3.60 -16.09 -29.58
C GLU A 39 -4.49 -15.39 -28.56
N VAL A 40 -5.38 -16.15 -27.93
CA VAL A 40 -6.16 -15.66 -26.81
C VAL A 40 -5.16 -15.34 -25.70
N VAL A 41 -4.74 -14.08 -25.65
CA VAL A 41 -4.00 -13.53 -24.52
C VAL A 41 -4.96 -13.60 -23.34
N LEU A 42 -4.87 -14.69 -22.57
CA LEU A 42 -5.50 -14.78 -21.27
C LEU A 42 -4.84 -13.70 -20.42
N LEU A 43 -5.49 -12.53 -20.31
CA LEU A 43 -5.17 -11.57 -19.27
C LEU A 43 -5.19 -12.37 -17.96
N PRO A 44 -4.12 -12.33 -17.13
CA PRO A 44 -4.17 -12.99 -15.85
C PRO A 44 -5.39 -12.47 -15.12
N THR A 45 -6.29 -13.38 -14.74
CA THR A 45 -7.41 -13.04 -13.86
C THR A 45 -6.81 -12.29 -12.67
N PRO A 46 -7.23 -11.04 -12.40
CA PRO A 46 -6.64 -10.25 -11.34
C PRO A 46 -6.73 -11.07 -10.06
N THR A 47 -5.57 -11.44 -9.51
CA THR A 47 -5.53 -12.12 -8.23
C THR A 47 -6.21 -11.19 -7.22
N PRO A 48 -7.27 -11.63 -6.52
CA PRO A 48 -7.94 -10.77 -5.55
C PRO A 48 -6.90 -10.26 -4.56
N SER A 49 -6.78 -8.94 -4.47
CA SER A 49 -5.86 -8.30 -3.52
C SER A 49 -6.25 -8.74 -2.12
N PRO A 50 -5.34 -9.29 -1.30
CA PRO A 50 -5.64 -9.63 0.09
C PRO A 50 -5.80 -8.39 0.98
N TRP A 51 -5.95 -7.20 0.38
CA TRP A 51 -6.05 -5.92 1.04
C TRP A 51 -7.23 -5.09 0.53
N LYS A 52 -7.96 -4.48 1.46
CA LYS A 52 -8.87 -3.36 1.24
C LYS A 52 -8.16 -2.03 1.52
N VAL A 53 -8.71 -0.96 0.96
CA VAL A 53 -8.31 0.42 1.25
C VAL A 53 -9.51 1.15 1.84
N TYR A 54 -9.32 1.74 3.02
CA TYR A 54 -10.25 2.70 3.58
C TYR A 54 -9.72 4.10 3.33
N THR A 55 -10.59 5.00 2.88
CA THR A 55 -10.27 6.41 2.68
C THR A 55 -11.14 7.25 3.61
N ASN A 56 -10.53 8.23 4.27
CA ASN A 56 -11.23 9.24 5.05
C ASN A 56 -10.94 10.63 4.46
N ASP A 57 -11.90 11.16 3.72
CA ASP A 57 -11.78 12.44 3.02
C ASP A 57 -11.83 13.64 3.99
N LYS A 58 -12.33 13.46 5.22
CA LYS A 58 -12.29 14.54 6.22
C LYS A 58 -10.86 14.85 6.65
N TYR A 59 -10.01 13.82 6.70
CA TYR A 59 -8.65 13.93 7.22
C TYR A 59 -7.57 13.66 6.17
N GLY A 60 -7.94 13.38 4.92
CA GLY A 60 -7.00 13.10 3.83
C GLY A 60 -6.19 11.83 4.10
N LEU A 61 -6.85 10.78 4.59
CA LEU A 61 -6.20 9.56 5.04
C LEU A 61 -6.57 8.38 4.15
N GLN A 62 -5.60 7.54 3.82
CA GLN A 62 -5.81 6.19 3.27
C GLN A 62 -5.16 5.14 4.16
N ILE A 63 -5.90 4.06 4.46
CA ILE A 63 -5.43 2.94 5.28
C ILE A 63 -5.58 1.66 4.48
N ARG A 64 -4.49 0.90 4.31
CA ARG A 64 -4.51 -0.47 3.81
C ARG A 64 -4.72 -1.47 4.93
N TYR A 65 -5.66 -2.39 4.75
CA TYR A 65 -5.98 -3.42 5.74
C TYR A 65 -6.43 -4.72 5.07
N PRO A 66 -6.44 -5.86 5.77
CA PRO A 66 -6.66 -7.18 5.15
C PRO A 66 -8.07 -7.36 4.59
N LEU A 67 -8.18 -8.14 3.52
CA LEU A 67 -9.43 -8.51 2.88
C LEU A 67 -10.13 -9.63 3.67
N LEU A 68 -10.89 -9.27 4.72
CA LEU A 68 -11.96 -10.06 5.37
C LEU A 68 -12.80 -9.13 6.29
N GLY A 69 -13.58 -8.21 5.72
CA GLY A 69 -14.15 -7.08 6.51
C GLY A 69 -15.56 -6.60 6.27
N VAL A 70 -16.22 -6.15 7.35
CA VAL A 70 -17.55 -5.52 7.42
C VAL A 70 -17.41 -4.11 8.05
N ILE A 71 -18.07 -3.09 7.49
CA ILE A 71 -18.12 -1.74 8.10
C ILE A 71 -19.26 -1.73 9.12
N HIS A 72 -18.97 -1.41 10.38
CA HIS A 72 -19.97 -1.36 11.45
C HIS A 72 -20.12 0.06 11.99
N GLU A 73 -21.31 0.63 11.83
CA GLU A 73 -21.62 1.98 12.32
C GLU A 73 -21.97 2.03 13.83
N LYS A 74 -22.13 0.90 14.55
CA LYS A 74 -22.58 0.91 15.96
C LYS A 74 -21.95 -0.14 16.91
N ASP A 75 -21.93 0.26 18.19
CA ASP A 75 -21.16 -0.24 19.35
C ASP A 75 -21.46 -1.67 19.85
N ARG A 76 -21.08 -2.73 19.11
CA ARG A 76 -20.81 -4.04 19.73
C ARG A 76 -19.64 -4.73 19.06
N TYR A 77 -18.81 -5.38 19.87
CA TYR A 77 -17.63 -6.11 19.43
C TYR A 77 -17.83 -7.61 19.62
N ILE A 78 -17.37 -8.42 18.67
CA ILE A 78 -17.56 -9.87 18.58
C ILE A 78 -16.20 -10.49 18.23
N GLU A 79 -15.81 -11.65 18.80
CA GLU A 79 -14.67 -12.47 18.37
C GLU A 79 -14.78 -12.83 16.87
N GLY A 80 -13.71 -12.73 16.08
CA GLY A 80 -13.83 -12.65 14.61
C GLY A 80 -12.50 -12.51 13.88
N GLU A 81 -12.52 -12.69 12.57
CA GLU A 81 -11.35 -12.67 11.68
C GLU A 81 -10.83 -11.24 11.43
N CYS A 82 -9.60 -11.13 10.92
CA CYS A 82 -9.00 -9.89 10.43
C CYS A 82 -9.88 -9.17 9.41
N GLY A 83 -10.00 -7.85 9.47
CA GLY A 83 -10.77 -7.02 8.52
C GLY A 83 -12.14 -6.55 9.03
N GLN A 84 -12.67 -7.15 10.11
CA GLN A 84 -14.08 -7.04 10.49
C GLN A 84 -14.51 -5.76 11.22
N VAL A 85 -13.61 -4.88 11.66
CA VAL A 85 -13.96 -3.70 12.47
C VAL A 85 -13.28 -2.45 11.94
N LEU A 86 -14.05 -1.62 11.24
CA LEU A 86 -13.69 -0.23 11.01
C LEU A 86 -14.70 0.68 11.72
N LYS A 87 -14.20 1.52 12.62
CA LYS A 87 -15.03 2.41 13.41
C LYS A 87 -14.44 3.81 13.47
N GLU A 88 -15.25 4.79 13.09
CA GLU A 88 -14.92 6.21 13.25
C GLU A 88 -15.80 6.81 14.35
N GLN A 89 -15.18 7.34 15.40
CA GLN A 89 -15.89 8.00 16.49
C GLN A 89 -15.18 9.27 16.91
N LYS A 90 -15.86 10.41 16.74
CA LYS A 90 -15.36 11.76 17.07
C LYS A 90 -14.02 12.05 16.37
N ASN A 91 -12.91 11.78 17.07
CA ASN A 91 -11.54 12.05 16.66
C ASN A 91 -10.69 10.77 16.72
N GLU A 92 -11.31 9.61 16.64
CA GLU A 92 -10.63 8.32 16.67
C GLU A 92 -11.11 7.44 15.51
N ILE A 93 -10.15 6.79 14.85
CA ILE A 93 -10.38 5.74 13.85
C ILE A 93 -9.80 4.46 14.43
N ILE A 94 -10.62 3.42 14.58
CA ILE A 94 -10.23 2.11 15.07
C ILE A 94 -10.30 1.12 13.91
N LEU A 95 -9.24 0.33 13.74
CA LEU A 95 -9.14 -0.68 12.72
C LEU A 95 -8.78 -2.05 13.34
N ASP A 96 -9.70 -3.00 13.21
CA ASP A 96 -9.59 -4.43 13.53
C ASP A 96 -9.02 -4.80 14.90
N ASN A 97 -9.02 -3.87 15.84
CA ASN A 97 -8.30 -4.00 17.12
C ASN A 97 -6.77 -4.16 16.99
N LEU A 98 -6.22 -3.92 15.80
CA LEU A 98 -4.78 -3.81 15.58
C LEU A 98 -4.27 -2.48 16.14
N PHE A 99 -4.89 -1.39 15.72
CA PHE A 99 -4.48 -0.05 16.11
C PHE A 99 -5.65 0.92 16.06
N LYS A 100 -5.47 2.03 16.78
CA LYS A 100 -6.32 3.21 16.68
C LYS A 100 -5.49 4.42 16.30
N ILE A 101 -6.09 5.29 15.50
CA ILE A 101 -5.55 6.59 15.15
C ILE A 101 -6.33 7.62 15.94
N LYS A 102 -5.67 8.29 16.89
CA LYS A 102 -6.25 9.43 17.59
C LYS A 102 -5.82 10.71 16.89
N ILE A 103 -6.80 11.56 16.59
CA ILE A 103 -6.60 12.82 15.88
C ILE A 103 -6.70 13.96 16.89
N VAL A 104 -5.71 14.84 16.90
CA VAL A 104 -5.63 15.98 17.83
C VAL A 104 -5.29 17.23 17.04
N GLY A 105 -6.08 18.30 17.20
CA GLY A 105 -5.73 19.60 16.66
C GLY A 105 -4.50 20.15 17.36
N TRP A 106 -3.42 20.36 16.61
CA TRP A 106 -2.12 20.81 17.13
C TRP A 106 -1.36 21.59 16.06
N GLN A 107 -1.09 22.86 16.33
CA GLN A 107 -0.44 23.76 15.37
C GLN A 107 1.09 23.69 15.42
N GLY A 108 1.66 23.27 16.56
CA GLY A 108 3.10 23.15 16.76
C GLY A 108 3.73 21.94 16.07
N THR A 109 5.02 21.72 16.29
CA THR A 109 5.75 20.54 15.79
C THR A 109 5.42 19.27 16.58
N ILE A 110 5.75 18.10 16.05
CA ILE A 110 5.64 16.85 16.82
C ILE A 110 6.57 16.88 18.03
N ALA A 111 7.77 17.45 17.89
CA ALA A 111 8.73 17.57 18.99
C ALA A 111 8.19 18.44 20.15
N GLU A 112 7.52 19.54 19.83
CA GLU A 112 6.82 20.38 20.82
C GLU A 112 5.68 19.61 21.50
N TYR A 113 4.88 18.87 20.73
CA TYR A 113 3.80 18.04 21.29
C TYR A 113 4.34 17.00 22.29
N LEU A 114 5.40 16.29 21.90
CA LEU A 114 6.08 15.30 22.75
C LEU A 114 6.66 15.92 24.02
N THR A 115 7.18 17.14 23.91
CA THR A 115 7.66 17.93 25.05
C THR A 115 6.53 18.24 26.04
N VAL A 116 5.35 18.63 25.55
CA VAL A 116 4.17 18.87 26.41
C VAL A 116 3.69 17.60 27.10
N LEU A 117 3.77 16.45 26.43
CA LEU A 117 3.44 15.14 27.02
C LEU A 117 4.47 14.64 28.05
N GLY A 118 5.59 15.35 28.24
CA GLY A 118 6.64 14.94 29.16
C GLY A 118 7.51 13.78 28.65
N ALA A 119 7.47 13.47 27.35
CA ALA A 119 8.20 12.36 26.75
C ALA A 119 9.70 12.64 26.50
N LYS A 120 10.31 13.57 27.24
CA LYS A 120 11.67 14.07 26.96
C LYS A 120 12.74 13.00 27.21
N ASN A 121 13.57 12.70 26.20
CA ASN A 121 14.70 11.76 26.22
C ASN A 121 14.39 10.31 26.63
N GLN A 122 13.11 9.96 26.80
CA GLN A 122 12.67 8.61 27.21
C GLN A 122 12.43 7.68 26.02
N TYR A 123 12.32 8.25 24.82
CA TYR A 123 11.94 7.55 23.60
C TYR A 123 12.96 7.77 22.51
N ASP A 124 13.27 6.69 21.81
CA ASP A 124 13.98 6.76 20.54
C ASP A 124 12.96 7.07 19.43
N LEU A 125 13.28 8.08 18.61
CA LEU A 125 12.41 8.63 17.59
C LEU A 125 13.12 8.56 16.24
N GLU A 126 12.52 7.83 15.31
CA GLU A 126 13.00 7.74 13.93
C GLU A 126 12.10 8.58 13.03
N LEU A 127 12.68 9.36 12.11
CA LEU A 127 11.90 10.03 11.07
C LEU A 127 11.33 8.99 10.10
N LEU A 128 10.09 9.22 9.68
CA LEU A 128 9.42 8.39 8.69
C LEU A 128 9.51 9.01 7.30
N ASP A 129 10.27 8.37 6.42
CA ASP A 129 10.36 8.78 5.02
C ASP A 129 9.07 8.47 4.26
N ASN A 130 8.73 9.31 3.28
CA ASN A 130 7.61 9.11 2.35
C ASN A 130 6.22 8.95 3.02
N ALA A 131 6.01 9.54 4.19
CA ALA A 131 4.73 9.46 4.91
C ALA A 131 3.59 10.25 4.23
N GLY A 132 3.90 11.27 3.42
CA GLY A 132 2.90 12.20 2.86
C GLY A 132 2.35 13.21 3.89
N ALA A 133 3.02 13.33 5.04
CA ALA A 133 2.75 14.21 6.17
C ALA A 133 3.86 15.28 6.28
N GLU A 134 3.60 16.46 6.86
CA GLU A 134 4.64 17.50 6.98
C GLU A 134 5.71 17.14 8.01
N GLU A 135 5.31 16.39 9.05
CA GLU A 135 6.23 15.78 10.02
C GLU A 135 5.72 14.37 10.33
N ALA A 136 6.62 13.39 10.45
CA ALA A 136 6.26 12.04 10.84
C ALA A 136 7.40 11.35 11.59
N VAL A 137 7.07 10.77 12.75
CA VAL A 137 8.03 10.05 13.59
C VAL A 137 7.48 8.70 14.01
N LYS A 138 8.36 7.71 14.04
CA LYS A 138 8.14 6.41 14.65
C LYS A 138 8.70 6.43 16.07
N VAL A 139 7.92 5.91 17.01
CA VAL A 139 8.27 5.84 18.43
C VAL A 139 8.74 4.42 18.74
N ILE A 140 10.00 4.27 19.15
CA ILE A 140 10.66 2.96 19.34
C ILE A 140 10.94 2.70 20.82
N GLY A 141 10.83 3.73 21.67
CA GLY A 141 11.09 3.67 23.10
C GLY A 141 10.15 2.74 23.89
N LEU A 142 10.65 2.39 25.08
CA LEU A 142 10.15 1.39 26.05
C LEU A 142 9.25 0.28 25.50
N LYS A 143 9.90 -0.83 25.15
CA LYS A 143 9.26 -2.10 24.85
C LYS A 143 8.61 -2.74 26.10
N LYS A 144 7.66 -3.62 25.81
CA LYS A 144 6.81 -4.40 26.69
C LYS A 144 7.49 -4.92 27.96
N GLY A 145 6.83 -4.76 29.11
CA GLY A 145 7.34 -5.17 30.43
C GLY A 145 8.02 -4.06 31.23
N ALA A 146 8.19 -2.86 30.65
CA ALA A 146 8.64 -1.66 31.36
C ALA A 146 7.51 -0.97 32.17
N GLU A 147 6.66 -1.75 32.83
CA GLU A 147 5.71 -1.23 33.80
C GLU A 147 6.50 -0.80 35.05
N TYR A 148 6.57 0.52 35.29
CA TYR A 148 7.17 1.02 36.52
C TYR A 148 6.14 1.00 37.64
N ALA A 149 6.61 0.91 38.89
CA ALA A 149 5.80 0.88 40.10
C ALA A 149 4.82 2.07 40.29
N VAL A 150 4.89 3.09 39.43
CA VAL A 150 4.11 4.35 39.47
C VAL A 150 3.21 4.56 38.25
N GLY A 151 3.18 3.64 37.28
CA GLY A 151 2.30 3.70 36.11
C GLY A 151 3.03 3.58 34.76
N TYR A 152 2.24 3.62 33.68
CA TYR A 152 2.76 3.49 32.32
C TYR A 152 3.43 4.79 31.85
N PRO A 153 4.59 4.71 31.19
CA PRO A 153 5.28 5.89 30.67
C PRO A 153 4.49 6.50 29.48
N PRO A 154 4.58 7.83 29.28
CA PRO A 154 3.81 8.52 28.25
C PRO A 154 4.23 8.02 26.88
N LEU A 155 3.33 7.39 26.10
CA LEU A 155 3.52 6.81 24.76
C LEU A 155 3.80 5.29 24.69
N VAL A 156 3.67 4.52 25.78
CA VAL A 156 3.93 3.05 25.82
C VAL A 156 3.25 2.19 24.73
N TYR A 157 2.17 2.68 24.10
CA TYR A 157 1.47 1.98 23.00
C TYR A 157 1.46 2.77 21.69
N VAL A 158 2.17 3.89 21.61
CA VAL A 158 2.25 4.70 20.40
C VAL A 158 3.31 4.09 19.49
N GLN A 159 2.93 3.78 18.25
CA GLN A 159 3.86 3.29 17.23
C GLN A 159 4.44 4.44 16.39
N ALA A 160 3.59 5.41 16.05
CA ALA A 160 3.97 6.54 15.22
C ALA A 160 3.09 7.76 15.49
N ILE A 161 3.62 8.94 15.16
CA ILE A 161 2.91 10.22 15.18
C ILE A 161 3.18 10.90 13.85
N TYR A 162 2.11 11.34 13.19
CA TYR A 162 2.17 12.09 11.94
C TYR A 162 1.54 13.46 12.16
N LYS A 163 1.95 14.46 11.38
CA LYS A 163 1.36 15.80 11.36
C LYS A 163 0.91 16.10 9.93
N LYS A 164 -0.37 16.45 9.80
CA LYS A 164 -0.93 16.95 8.53
C LYS A 164 -1.93 18.06 8.81
N ASN A 165 -1.84 19.18 8.09
CA ASN A 165 -2.85 20.26 8.09
C ASN A 165 -3.25 20.74 9.51
N GLY A 166 -2.28 21.00 10.39
CA GLY A 166 -2.53 21.48 11.75
C GLY A 166 -3.16 20.45 12.71
N ASN A 167 -3.14 19.17 12.33
CA ASN A 167 -3.52 18.05 13.16
C ASN A 167 -2.34 17.10 13.34
N ILE A 168 -2.31 16.42 14.48
CA ILE A 168 -1.46 15.25 14.69
C ILE A 168 -2.31 13.98 14.73
N PHE A 169 -1.78 12.92 14.14
CA PHE A 169 -2.37 11.60 14.02
C PHE A 169 -1.51 10.63 14.81
N ILE A 170 -2.01 10.20 15.95
CA ILE A 170 -1.30 9.35 16.89
C ILE A 170 -1.75 7.92 16.68
N VAL A 171 -0.88 7.11 16.10
CA VAL A 171 -1.12 5.69 15.85
C VAL A 171 -0.74 4.88 17.09
N LYS A 172 -1.72 4.19 17.66
CA LYS A 172 -1.57 3.40 18.89
C LYS A 172 -1.94 1.96 18.66
N SER A 173 -1.12 1.02 19.12
CA SER A 173 -1.55 -0.36 19.32
C SER A 173 -2.64 -0.43 20.38
N ILE A 174 -3.53 -1.42 20.27
CA ILE A 174 -4.53 -1.72 21.29
C ILE A 174 -4.04 -2.96 22.05
N PRO A 175 -3.45 -2.79 23.25
CA PRO A 175 -2.71 -3.86 23.93
C PRO A 175 -3.61 -4.93 24.59
N PHE A 176 -4.89 -4.64 24.82
CA PHE A 176 -5.79 -5.50 25.57
C PHE A 176 -7.25 -5.30 25.17
N HIS A 177 -7.99 -6.40 24.96
CA HIS A 177 -9.38 -6.53 25.40
C HIS A 177 -9.75 -8.02 25.52
N GLN A 178 -10.54 -8.37 26.54
CA GLN A 178 -10.89 -9.75 26.87
C GLN A 178 -12.00 -10.35 25.98
N THR A 179 -12.58 -9.57 25.05
CA THR A 179 -13.80 -9.95 24.33
C THR A 179 -13.94 -9.33 22.94
N LEU A 180 -12.89 -9.27 22.10
CA LEU A 180 -13.00 -8.69 20.75
C LEU A 180 -12.46 -9.63 19.67
N GLY A 181 -13.07 -9.56 18.49
CA GLY A 181 -12.58 -10.13 17.24
C GLY A 181 -11.83 -9.13 16.40
N GLY A 182 -11.22 -9.60 15.33
CA GLY A 182 -10.23 -8.88 14.55
C GLY A 182 -8.84 -9.46 14.73
N CYS A 183 -7.85 -8.90 14.02
CA CYS A 183 -6.46 -9.28 14.22
C CYS A 183 -5.91 -8.62 15.49
N ILE A 184 -4.83 -9.17 16.03
CA ILE A 184 -4.10 -8.52 17.13
C ILE A 184 -2.64 -8.40 16.72
N ASP A 185 -2.00 -7.30 17.11
CA ASP A 185 -0.57 -7.09 16.90
C ASP A 185 0.23 -7.90 17.95
N PRO A 186 0.93 -8.99 17.56
CA PRO A 186 1.67 -9.82 18.51
C PRO A 186 2.84 -9.07 19.15
N ALA A 187 3.35 -8.00 18.52
CA ALA A 187 4.46 -7.22 19.06
C ALA A 187 4.10 -6.52 20.38
N VAL A 188 2.81 -6.33 20.65
CA VAL A 188 2.31 -5.71 21.89
C VAL A 188 1.65 -6.71 22.85
N MET A 189 1.64 -8.01 22.52
CA MET A 189 1.04 -9.06 23.35
C MET A 189 2.04 -9.82 24.21
N ASP A 190 1.55 -10.41 25.30
CA ASP A 190 2.33 -11.31 26.14
C ASP A 190 2.53 -12.63 25.40
N PRO A 191 3.77 -12.94 24.98
CA PRO A 191 4.02 -14.13 24.19
C PRO A 191 3.68 -15.40 24.97
N VAL A 192 3.81 -15.39 26.30
CA VAL A 192 3.49 -16.53 27.16
C VAL A 192 1.98 -16.68 27.31
N LYS A 193 1.26 -15.59 27.54
CA LYS A 193 -0.20 -15.61 27.74
C LYS A 193 -0.99 -15.76 26.43
N TYR A 194 -0.41 -15.33 25.31
CA TYR A 194 -1.08 -15.21 24.01
C TYR A 194 -0.30 -15.89 22.88
N ALA A 195 0.37 -17.02 23.18
CA ALA A 195 1.22 -17.75 22.24
C ALA A 195 0.54 -18.08 20.90
N LYS A 196 -0.77 -18.37 20.91
CA LYS A 196 -1.55 -18.72 19.71
C LYS A 196 -1.70 -17.58 18.67
N PHE A 197 -1.32 -16.35 19.02
CA PHE A 197 -1.46 -15.18 18.15
C PHE A 197 -0.11 -14.65 17.62
N GLN A 198 1.01 -15.29 17.97
CA GLN A 198 2.36 -14.81 17.63
C GLN A 198 2.69 -14.84 16.14
N ASP A 199 2.01 -15.67 15.35
CA ASP A 199 2.32 -15.86 13.92
C ASP A 199 1.69 -14.79 13.00
N GLN A 200 1.02 -13.78 13.56
CA GLN A 200 0.35 -12.72 12.80
C GLN A 200 1.21 -11.44 12.74
N GLU A 201 2.22 -11.36 11.89
CA GLU A 201 3.07 -10.15 11.80
C GLU A 201 2.33 -8.99 11.07
N TRP A 202 2.06 -7.89 11.79
CA TRP A 202 1.42 -6.67 11.25
C TRP A 202 2.30 -5.44 11.45
N LYS A 203 2.55 -4.68 10.37
CA LYS A 203 3.29 -3.39 10.42
C LYS A 203 2.37 -2.23 10.07
N THR A 204 1.69 -1.71 11.08
CA THR A 204 0.71 -0.62 10.97
C THR A 204 1.23 0.63 10.28
N ILE A 205 2.44 1.06 10.62
CA ILE A 205 3.06 2.31 10.13
C ILE A 205 3.15 2.33 8.59
N ASN A 206 3.35 1.17 7.96
CA ASN A 206 3.51 1.06 6.51
C ASN A 206 2.17 1.08 5.75
N ASN A 207 1.06 0.98 6.48
CA ASN A 207 -0.28 0.87 5.91
C ASN A 207 -1.05 2.20 5.88
N LEU A 208 -0.54 3.22 6.58
CA LEU A 208 -1.10 4.56 6.60
C LEU A 208 -0.47 5.42 5.49
N LYS A 209 -1.31 6.09 4.71
CA LYS A 209 -0.90 7.11 3.75
C LYS A 209 -1.75 8.36 3.90
N PHE A 210 -1.13 9.49 3.63
CA PHE A 210 -1.86 10.75 3.51
C PHE A 210 -2.04 11.10 2.04
N VAL A 211 -3.25 11.51 1.69
CA VAL A 211 -3.62 12.03 0.39
C VAL A 211 -4.00 13.49 0.53
N ASP A 212 -3.83 14.25 -0.54
CA ASP A 212 -4.29 15.63 -0.56
C ASP A 212 -5.79 15.65 -0.79
N LEU A 213 -6.47 16.52 -0.06
CA LEU A 213 -7.89 16.73 -0.27
C LEU A 213 -8.05 17.48 -1.58
N ALA A 214 -8.87 16.97 -2.48
CA ALA A 214 -9.25 17.73 -3.67
C ALA A 214 -9.91 19.03 -3.18
N GLU A 215 -9.33 20.17 -3.59
CA GLU A 215 -9.83 21.51 -3.31
C GLU A 215 -11.25 21.73 -3.86
#